data_AF-A0A1V3ITV2-F1
#
_entry.id   AF-A0A1V3ITV2-F1
#
_cell.length_a   1.000
_cell.length_b   1.000
_cell.length_c   1.000
_cell.angle_alpha   90.00
_cell.angle_beta   90.00
_cell.angle_gamma   90.00
#
_symmetry.space_group_name_H-M   'P 1'
#
loop_
_entity.id
_entity.type
_entity.pdbx_description
1 polymer ?
#
loop_
_entity_poly.entity_id
_entity_poly.type
_entity_poly.pdbx_seq_one_letter_code
_entity_poly.pdbx_strand_id
1 'polypeptide(L)'
;MSNLQAIIESAFEKRAEITPKTVDAETRAAIEEVIEGLDSGKYRVAEKIDGEWVTHQWLKKAVLLSFRINDNEMIDGAETKYYDKVALKFADYTEERFQQEGFRVVPSATVRKGAYISKNCVLMPSYVNIGAYVGEGTMVDTWATVGSCAQIGKNVHLSGGVGIGGVLEPLQANPTIIGDNCFIGARSEVVEGVIVEDGCVISMGVFIGQSTKIYDRETGEIHYGRVPAGSVVVSGSLPSKCGKYSLYCAVIVKKVDAKTLGKVGINELLRSIEE
;
A
#
# COMPACT_ATOMS: atom_id res chain seq x y z
N MET A 1 -1.54 15.07 20.51
CA MET A 1 -1.47 15.06 19.03
C MET A 1 -1.46 16.47 18.44
N SER A 2 -2.21 17.45 18.98
CA SER A 2 -2.27 18.82 18.41
C SER A 2 -0.92 19.54 18.31
N ASN A 3 0.03 19.29 19.22
CA ASN A 3 1.35 19.93 19.15
C ASN A 3 2.23 19.38 18.02
N LEU A 4 2.33 18.04 17.89
CA LEU A 4 3.15 17.41 16.83
C LEU A 4 2.68 17.80 15.43
N GLN A 5 1.37 17.76 15.18
CA GLN A 5 0.83 18.16 13.88
C GLN A 5 1.18 19.61 13.54
N ALA A 6 1.03 20.54 14.50
CA ALA A 6 1.35 21.95 14.29
C ALA A 6 2.84 22.18 13.98
N ILE A 7 3.75 21.47 14.69
CA ILE A 7 5.20 21.53 14.43
C ILE A 7 5.50 21.05 13.00
N ILE A 8 4.98 19.88 12.62
CA ILE A 8 5.19 19.31 11.29
C ILE A 8 4.65 20.22 10.18
N GLU A 9 3.45 20.76 10.35
CA GLU A 9 2.85 21.66 9.38
C GLU A 9 3.65 22.96 9.24
N SER A 10 4.06 23.57 10.36
CA SER A 10 4.89 24.78 10.36
C SER A 10 6.25 24.55 9.69
N ALA A 11 6.91 23.43 10.02
CA ALA A 11 8.16 23.02 9.40
C ALA A 11 8.00 22.79 7.88
N PHE A 12 6.88 22.19 7.46
CA PHE A 12 6.62 21.92 6.06
C PHE A 12 6.44 23.20 5.23
N GLU A 13 5.80 24.24 5.79
CA GLU A 13 5.67 25.53 5.08
C GLU A 13 7.03 26.17 4.80
N LYS A 14 7.98 26.04 5.74
CA LYS A 14 9.36 26.55 5.60
C LYS A 14 10.33 25.50 5.09
N ARG A 15 9.84 24.39 4.53
CA ARG A 15 10.68 23.24 4.15
C ARG A 15 11.86 23.61 3.29
N ALA A 16 11.75 24.63 2.43
CA ALA A 16 12.85 25.09 1.57
C ALA A 16 14.15 25.43 2.34
N GLU A 17 14.03 25.88 3.59
CA GLU A 17 15.12 26.32 4.47
C GLU A 17 15.69 25.19 5.36
N ILE A 18 14.97 24.08 5.47
CA ILE A 18 15.33 22.95 6.34
C ILE A 18 16.29 22.03 5.61
N THR A 19 17.47 21.76 6.17
CA THR A 19 18.45 20.80 5.64
C THR A 19 18.94 19.92 6.77
N PRO A 20 19.71 18.85 6.51
CA PRO A 20 20.27 18.03 7.59
C PRO A 20 21.12 18.84 8.58
N LYS A 21 21.75 19.93 8.10
CA LYS A 21 22.60 20.83 8.90
C LYS A 21 21.85 21.96 9.59
N THR A 22 20.67 22.33 9.12
CA THR A 22 19.93 23.53 9.57
C THR A 22 18.65 23.21 10.32
N VAL A 23 18.18 21.95 10.29
CA VAL A 23 17.02 21.53 11.08
C VAL A 23 17.30 21.70 12.57
N ASP A 24 16.38 22.34 13.28
CA ASP A 24 16.45 22.49 14.73
C ASP A 24 16.07 21.18 15.45
N ALA A 25 16.42 21.09 16.74
CA ALA A 25 16.22 19.88 17.53
C ALA A 25 14.74 19.51 17.73
N GLU A 26 13.85 20.51 17.86
CA GLU A 26 12.42 20.27 18.08
C GLU A 26 11.76 19.71 16.82
N THR A 27 12.03 20.33 15.67
CA THR A 27 11.54 19.85 14.36
C THR A 27 12.05 18.44 14.06
N ARG A 28 13.34 18.18 14.30
CA ARG A 28 13.93 16.84 14.10
C ARG A 28 13.24 15.79 14.98
N ALA A 29 13.13 16.06 16.29
CA ALA A 29 12.49 15.14 17.22
C ALA A 29 11.02 14.87 16.86
N ALA A 30 10.27 15.90 16.44
CA ALA A 30 8.88 15.74 16.00
C ALA A 30 8.76 14.87 14.74
N ILE A 31 9.64 15.05 13.75
CA ILE A 31 9.66 14.21 12.55
C ILE A 31 9.99 12.76 12.92
N GLU A 32 11.02 12.54 13.73
CA GLU A 32 11.45 11.21 14.18
C GLU A 32 10.35 10.50 14.98
N GLU A 33 9.65 11.20 15.89
CA GLU A 33 8.50 10.64 16.63
C GLU A 33 7.36 10.22 15.69
N VAL A 34 7.09 11.01 14.64
CA VAL A 34 6.06 10.66 13.66
C VAL A 34 6.46 9.44 12.85
N ILE A 35 7.71 9.35 12.40
CA ILE A 35 8.21 8.18 11.68
C ILE A 35 8.16 6.93 12.56
N GLU A 36 8.52 7.01 13.85
CA GLU A 36 8.40 5.89 14.79
C GLU A 36 6.93 5.53 15.06
N GLY A 37 6.05 6.52 15.13
CA GLY A 37 4.60 6.30 15.25
C GLY A 37 4.00 5.62 14.02
N LEU A 38 4.48 5.95 12.81
CA LEU A 38 4.12 5.23 11.57
C LEU A 38 4.72 3.82 11.56
N ASP A 39 5.97 3.64 12.01
CA ASP A 39 6.66 2.36 12.05
C ASP A 39 5.98 1.35 12.98
N SER A 40 5.50 1.83 14.13
CA SER A 40 4.78 1.06 15.15
C SER A 40 3.28 0.92 14.88
N GLY A 41 2.75 1.59 13.85
CA GLY A 41 1.32 1.58 13.52
C GLY A 41 0.44 2.39 14.46
N LYS A 42 1.03 3.15 15.40
CA LYS A 42 0.35 4.14 16.24
C LYS A 42 -0.28 5.25 15.39
N TYR A 43 0.38 5.60 14.29
CA TYR A 43 -0.12 6.46 13.24
C TYR A 43 -0.26 5.68 11.94
N ARG A 44 -1.17 6.12 11.09
CA ARG A 44 -1.34 5.59 9.73
C ARG A 44 -1.71 6.73 8.79
N VAL A 45 -1.18 6.72 7.57
CA VAL A 45 -1.32 7.85 6.64
C VAL A 45 -2.77 8.08 6.21
N ALA A 46 -3.54 7.01 6.08
CA ALA A 46 -4.98 7.09 5.87
C ALA A 46 -5.71 6.01 6.68
N GLU A 47 -6.94 6.30 7.10
CA GLU A 47 -7.78 5.37 7.85
C GLU A 47 -9.26 5.54 7.50
N LYS A 48 -10.08 4.51 7.78
CA LYS A 48 -11.53 4.60 7.66
C LYS A 48 -12.10 5.30 8.90
N ILE A 49 -12.74 6.46 8.72
CA ILE A 49 -13.52 7.17 9.74
C ILE A 49 -14.96 7.25 9.22
N ASP A 50 -15.92 6.76 10.00
CA ASP A 50 -17.34 6.72 9.60
C ASP A 50 -17.61 6.06 8.24
N GLY A 51 -16.79 5.07 7.88
CA GLY A 51 -16.88 4.32 6.61
C GLY A 51 -16.11 4.93 5.45
N GLU A 52 -15.59 6.15 5.59
CA GLU A 52 -14.86 6.86 4.53
C GLU A 52 -13.36 6.91 4.80
N TRP A 53 -12.56 6.81 3.74
CA TRP A 53 -11.11 6.93 3.85
C TRP A 53 -10.69 8.39 3.99
N VAL A 54 -10.07 8.70 5.13
CA VAL A 54 -9.52 10.01 5.45
C VAL A 54 -8.00 9.94 5.40
N THR A 55 -7.38 10.84 4.63
CA THR A 55 -5.91 10.97 4.55
C THR A 55 -5.41 12.08 5.47
N HIS A 56 -4.47 11.72 6.35
CA HIS A 56 -3.80 12.63 7.26
C HIS A 56 -2.59 13.29 6.57
N GLN A 57 -2.84 14.39 5.88
CA GLN A 57 -1.80 15.06 5.06
C GLN A 57 -0.53 15.42 5.85
N TRP A 58 -0.67 15.76 7.13
CA TRP A 58 0.48 16.10 7.98
C TRP A 58 1.44 14.93 8.18
N LEU A 59 0.97 13.68 8.13
CA LEU A 59 1.85 12.50 8.17
C LEU A 59 2.66 12.36 6.87
N LYS A 60 2.06 12.67 5.71
CA LYS A 60 2.80 12.74 4.43
C LYS A 60 3.85 13.85 4.45
N LYS A 61 3.50 15.01 5.02
CA LYS A 61 4.45 16.12 5.24
C LYS A 61 5.64 15.67 6.11
N ALA A 62 5.40 14.94 7.19
CA ALA A 62 6.46 14.38 8.03
C ALA A 62 7.38 13.41 7.26
N VAL A 63 6.81 12.51 6.45
CA VAL A 63 7.60 11.61 5.58
C VAL A 63 8.46 12.41 4.59
N LEU A 64 7.91 13.41 3.92
CA LEU A 64 8.68 14.27 3.01
C LEU A 64 9.79 15.06 3.73
N LEU A 65 9.51 15.58 4.93
CA LEU A 65 10.50 16.26 5.75
C LEU A 65 11.60 15.29 6.21
N SER A 66 11.28 14.03 6.51
CA SER A 66 12.27 13.01 6.88
C SER A 66 13.35 12.83 5.80
N PHE A 67 12.98 12.94 4.52
CA PHE A 67 13.96 12.89 3.42
C PHE A 67 14.84 14.14 3.33
N ARG A 68 14.32 15.26 3.84
CA ARG A 68 15.01 16.56 3.79
C ARG A 68 15.99 16.74 4.95
N ILE A 69 15.72 16.13 6.11
CA ILE A 69 16.55 16.26 7.31
C ILE A 69 17.64 15.19 7.43
N ASN A 70 17.68 14.22 6.51
CA ASN A 70 18.68 13.15 6.47
C ASN A 70 19.52 13.23 5.19
N ASP A 71 20.83 13.10 5.34
CA ASP A 71 21.76 12.89 4.23
C ASP A 71 21.76 11.41 3.81
N ASN A 72 22.23 11.12 2.60
CA ASN A 72 22.47 9.74 2.21
C ASN A 72 23.70 9.22 2.96
N GLU A 73 23.66 7.97 3.38
CA GLU A 73 24.75 7.30 4.05
C GLU A 73 25.06 5.98 3.34
N MET A 74 26.31 5.51 3.46
CA MET A 74 26.63 4.17 3.00
C MET A 74 25.98 3.14 3.92
N ILE A 75 25.26 2.20 3.34
CA ILE A 75 24.66 1.07 4.06
C ILE A 75 25.40 -0.20 3.62
N ASP A 76 25.97 -0.91 4.58
CA ASP A 76 26.67 -2.17 4.31
C ASP A 76 25.66 -3.29 4.05
N GLY A 77 25.79 -3.97 2.91
CA GLY A 77 24.93 -5.04 2.43
C GLY A 77 25.66 -6.37 2.30
N ALA A 78 26.74 -6.58 3.04
CA ALA A 78 27.64 -7.73 2.93
C ALA A 78 28.37 -7.80 1.57
N GLU A 79 27.80 -8.42 0.54
CA GLU A 79 28.46 -8.56 -0.78
C GLU A 79 28.48 -7.26 -1.59
N THR A 80 27.70 -6.27 -1.17
CA THR A 80 27.58 -4.97 -1.84
C THR A 80 27.42 -3.83 -0.83
N LYS A 81 27.41 -2.59 -1.33
CA LYS A 81 27.09 -1.39 -0.56
C LYS A 81 25.93 -0.66 -1.21
N TYR A 82 25.07 -0.07 -0.39
CA TYR A 82 24.00 0.83 -0.82
C TYR A 82 24.31 2.26 -0.38
N TYR A 83 23.59 3.23 -0.94
CA TYR A 83 23.71 4.64 -0.60
C TYR A 83 22.32 5.30 -0.62
N ASP A 84 21.71 5.45 0.54
CA ASP A 84 20.36 5.99 0.72
C ASP A 84 20.27 6.71 2.07
N LYS A 85 19.20 7.50 2.27
CA LYS A 85 18.94 8.29 3.47
C LYS A 85 17.79 7.75 4.33
N VAL A 86 17.10 6.71 3.86
CA VAL A 86 15.99 6.10 4.59
C VAL A 86 16.47 4.83 5.24
N ALA A 87 16.47 4.82 6.58
CA ALA A 87 16.84 3.64 7.35
C ALA A 87 15.93 2.43 7.02
N LEU A 88 16.50 1.23 7.14
CA LEU A 88 15.73 -0.01 7.05
C LEU A 88 15.03 -0.28 8.38
N LYS A 89 13.78 -0.75 8.35
CA LYS A 89 12.96 -0.99 9.54
C LYS A 89 13.64 -1.93 10.53
N PHE A 90 14.30 -2.97 10.02
CA PHE A 90 14.85 -4.06 10.83
C PHE A 90 16.34 -3.91 11.15
N ALA A 91 16.97 -2.77 10.82
CA ALA A 91 18.40 -2.59 11.00
C ALA A 91 18.86 -2.75 12.47
N ASP A 92 17.99 -2.41 13.42
CA ASP A 92 18.21 -2.42 14.87
C ASP A 92 17.28 -3.42 15.60
N TYR A 93 16.58 -4.30 14.89
CA TYR A 93 15.65 -5.25 15.51
C TYR A 93 16.39 -6.38 16.24
N THR A 94 15.88 -6.72 17.43
CA THR A 94 16.32 -7.90 18.18
C THR A 94 15.38 -9.08 17.96
N GLU A 95 15.81 -10.29 18.31
CA GLU A 95 14.98 -11.50 18.23
C GLU A 95 13.70 -11.36 19.07
N GLU A 96 13.80 -10.79 20.27
CA GLU A 96 12.67 -10.59 21.18
C GLU A 96 11.61 -9.68 20.55
N ARG A 97 12.04 -8.61 19.86
CA ARG A 97 11.12 -7.72 19.16
C ARG A 97 10.41 -8.44 18.01
N PHE A 98 11.12 -9.25 17.22
CA PHE A 98 10.48 -10.07 16.18
C PHE A 98 9.45 -11.04 16.75
N GLN A 99 9.77 -11.72 17.84
CA GLN A 99 8.85 -12.65 18.50
C GLN A 99 7.61 -11.93 19.07
N GLN A 100 7.80 -10.76 19.66
CA GLN A 100 6.71 -9.95 20.22
C GLN A 100 5.76 -9.42 19.13
N GLU A 101 6.30 -8.88 18.03
CA GLU A 101 5.49 -8.32 16.94
C GLU A 101 4.86 -9.41 16.05
N GLY A 102 5.46 -10.60 16.00
CA GLY A 102 4.79 -11.84 15.57
C GLY A 102 4.50 -11.94 14.07
N PHE A 103 5.29 -11.29 13.22
CA PHE A 103 5.29 -11.49 11.76
C PHE A 103 6.54 -12.23 11.30
N ARG A 104 6.55 -12.63 10.02
CA ARG A 104 7.69 -13.31 9.40
C ARG A 104 8.26 -12.47 8.28
N VAL A 105 9.59 -12.35 8.26
CA VAL A 105 10.36 -11.67 7.21
C VAL A 105 11.30 -12.68 6.57
N VAL A 106 10.96 -13.11 5.35
CA VAL A 106 11.72 -14.12 4.61
C VAL A 106 12.83 -13.43 3.81
N PRO A 107 14.10 -13.85 3.93
CA PRO A 107 15.17 -13.25 3.12
C PRO A 107 14.90 -13.39 1.62
N SER A 108 15.01 -12.35 0.79
CA SER A 108 15.52 -10.99 1.06
C SER A 108 14.42 -9.91 1.12
N ALA A 109 13.35 -10.11 1.89
CA ALA A 109 12.32 -9.09 2.09
C ALA A 109 12.89 -7.83 2.78
N THR A 110 12.58 -6.66 2.23
CA THR A 110 13.11 -5.38 2.68
C THR A 110 11.99 -4.41 2.99
N VAL A 111 12.07 -3.76 4.15
CA VAL A 111 11.08 -2.79 4.62
C VAL A 111 11.80 -1.51 5.06
N ARG A 112 11.35 -0.36 4.56
CA ARG A 112 11.84 0.95 5.04
C ARG A 112 11.24 1.28 6.40
N LYS A 113 12.03 1.90 7.27
CA LYS A 113 11.56 2.43 8.55
C LYS A 113 10.44 3.44 8.32
N GLY A 114 9.43 3.42 9.18
CA GLY A 114 8.20 4.20 9.03
C GLY A 114 7.10 3.46 8.28
N ALA A 115 7.24 2.16 8.04
CA ALA A 115 6.17 1.29 7.55
C ALA A 115 5.74 0.32 8.66
N TYR A 116 4.43 0.13 8.80
CA TYR A 116 3.88 -0.79 9.80
C TYR A 116 3.58 -2.16 9.20
N ILE A 117 4.02 -3.20 9.89
CA ILE A 117 3.74 -4.61 9.59
C ILE A 117 3.02 -5.20 10.79
N SER A 118 1.76 -5.60 10.61
CA SER A 118 0.98 -6.19 11.69
C SER A 118 1.36 -7.64 11.98
N LYS A 119 0.86 -8.15 13.11
CA LYS A 119 1.02 -9.55 13.54
C LYS A 119 0.53 -10.54 12.47
N ASN A 120 1.12 -11.73 12.45
CA ASN A 120 0.78 -12.85 11.57
C ASN A 120 1.00 -12.57 10.07
N CYS A 121 1.54 -11.41 9.69
CA CYS A 121 1.93 -11.14 8.31
C CYS A 121 3.11 -12.02 7.89
N VAL A 122 3.15 -12.36 6.60
CA VAL A 122 4.28 -13.03 5.98
C VAL A 122 4.80 -12.17 4.83
N LEU A 123 6.02 -11.69 4.97
CA LEU A 123 6.74 -10.99 3.92
C LEU A 123 7.68 -11.99 3.25
N MET A 124 7.28 -12.49 2.08
CA MET A 124 8.18 -13.20 1.16
C MET A 124 9.19 -12.21 0.58
N PRO A 125 10.19 -12.60 -0.24
CA PRO A 125 11.14 -11.64 -0.82
C PRO A 125 10.42 -10.52 -1.59
N SER A 126 10.21 -9.38 -0.93
CA SER A 126 9.29 -8.32 -1.34
C SER A 126 9.80 -6.97 -0.85
N TYR A 127 9.13 -5.89 -1.24
CA TYR A 127 9.47 -4.54 -0.78
C TYR A 127 8.27 -3.82 -0.18
N VAL A 128 8.43 -3.24 1.01
CA VAL A 128 7.43 -2.37 1.66
C VAL A 128 8.05 -1.01 1.94
N ASN A 129 7.45 0.03 1.36
CA ASN A 129 7.99 1.38 1.39
C ASN A 129 7.42 2.20 2.57
N ILE A 130 8.10 3.30 2.90
CA ILE A 130 7.78 4.17 4.05
C ILE A 130 6.32 4.68 4.03
N GLY A 131 5.71 4.75 5.21
CA GLY A 131 4.34 5.18 5.43
C GLY A 131 3.28 4.13 5.11
N ALA A 132 3.65 2.98 4.54
CA ALA A 132 2.73 1.89 4.28
C ALA A 132 2.21 1.26 5.59
N TYR A 133 1.00 0.72 5.53
CA TYR A 133 0.37 -0.01 6.63
C TYR A 133 -0.08 -1.38 6.11
N VAL A 134 0.47 -2.46 6.67
CA VAL A 134 0.12 -3.84 6.29
C VAL A 134 -0.65 -4.51 7.43
N GLY A 135 -1.96 -4.70 7.23
CA GLY A 135 -2.88 -5.25 8.22
C GLY A 135 -2.65 -6.73 8.54
N GLU A 136 -3.17 -7.15 9.69
CA GLU A 136 -2.95 -8.48 10.29
C GLU A 136 -3.23 -9.65 9.34
N GLY A 137 -2.38 -10.69 9.39
CA GLY A 137 -2.59 -11.93 8.64
C GLY A 137 -2.37 -11.82 7.13
N THR A 138 -1.89 -10.68 6.65
CA THR A 138 -1.65 -10.44 5.22
C THR A 138 -0.42 -11.18 4.71
N MET A 139 -0.55 -11.76 3.52
CA MET A 139 0.55 -12.37 2.77
C MET A 139 1.02 -11.42 1.67
N VAL A 140 2.30 -11.05 1.73
CA VAL A 140 3.01 -10.28 0.69
C VAL A 140 3.96 -11.23 -0.01
N ASP A 141 3.54 -11.75 -1.16
CA ASP A 141 4.29 -12.80 -1.86
C ASP A 141 5.54 -12.28 -2.58
N THR A 142 6.31 -13.24 -3.08
CA THR A 142 7.59 -13.05 -3.74
C THR A 142 7.50 -12.04 -4.89
N TRP A 143 8.33 -11.01 -4.84
CA TRP A 143 8.42 -9.86 -5.73
C TRP A 143 7.20 -8.94 -5.73
N ALA A 144 6.31 -9.05 -4.74
CA ALA A 144 5.30 -8.04 -4.53
C ALA A 144 5.92 -6.73 -3.98
N THR A 145 5.25 -5.62 -4.26
CA THR A 145 5.65 -4.28 -3.79
C THR A 145 4.46 -3.61 -3.11
N VAL A 146 4.67 -3.11 -1.89
CA VAL A 146 3.73 -2.24 -1.19
C VAL A 146 4.33 -0.83 -1.15
N GLY A 147 3.80 0.05 -1.99
CA GLY A 147 4.31 1.40 -2.20
C GLY A 147 4.10 2.34 -1.01
N SER A 148 4.74 3.52 -1.07
CA SER A 148 4.71 4.47 0.04
C SER A 148 3.28 4.91 0.38
N CYS A 149 2.97 4.98 1.66
CA CYS A 149 1.65 5.31 2.18
C CYS A 149 0.52 4.32 1.89
N ALA A 150 0.75 3.23 1.12
CA ALA A 150 -0.30 2.28 0.77
C ALA A 150 -0.94 1.64 2.02
N GLN A 151 -2.25 1.42 1.97
CA GLN A 151 -3.02 0.85 3.07
C GLN A 151 -3.52 -0.53 2.67
N ILE A 152 -2.95 -1.57 3.26
CA ILE A 152 -3.34 -2.96 3.03
C ILE A 152 -4.14 -3.43 4.23
N GLY A 153 -5.34 -3.94 3.97
CA GLY A 153 -6.26 -4.47 4.97
C GLY A 153 -5.74 -5.74 5.66
N LYS A 154 -6.62 -6.34 6.47
CA LYS A 154 -6.39 -7.62 7.13
C LYS A 154 -6.66 -8.78 6.19
N ASN A 155 -5.95 -9.89 6.38
CA ASN A 155 -6.11 -11.13 5.62
C ASN A 155 -6.06 -10.92 4.10
N VAL A 156 -5.28 -9.94 3.64
CA VAL A 156 -5.08 -9.72 2.21
C VAL A 156 -4.06 -10.71 1.68
N HIS A 157 -4.24 -11.19 0.46
CA HIS A 157 -3.23 -11.95 -0.25
C HIS A 157 -2.76 -11.17 -1.48
N LEU A 158 -1.59 -10.54 -1.38
CA LEU A 158 -0.89 -9.96 -2.51
C LEU A 158 -0.01 -11.05 -3.13
N SER A 159 -0.45 -11.61 -4.25
CA SER A 159 0.25 -12.71 -4.93
C SER A 159 1.59 -12.27 -5.53
N GLY A 160 2.36 -13.24 -6.02
CA GLY A 160 3.71 -12.99 -6.54
C GLY A 160 3.76 -11.92 -7.65
N GLY A 161 4.63 -10.94 -7.48
CA GLY A 161 4.79 -9.84 -8.43
C GLY A 161 3.66 -8.82 -8.46
N VAL A 162 2.78 -8.79 -7.47
CA VAL A 162 1.75 -7.75 -7.35
C VAL A 162 2.39 -6.43 -6.94
N GLY A 163 2.11 -5.35 -7.67
CA GLY A 163 2.51 -4.00 -7.27
C GLY A 163 1.33 -3.19 -6.77
N ILE A 164 1.48 -2.62 -5.57
CA ILE A 164 0.58 -1.62 -5.00
C ILE A 164 1.30 -0.28 -5.03
N GLY A 165 0.81 0.65 -5.86
CA GLY A 165 1.44 1.94 -6.11
C GLY A 165 1.51 2.82 -4.87
N GLY A 166 2.66 3.48 -4.67
CA GLY A 166 2.83 4.46 -3.61
C GLY A 166 2.26 5.83 -3.99
N VAL A 167 1.72 6.56 -3.01
CA VAL A 167 1.20 7.92 -3.22
C VAL A 167 1.61 8.81 -2.06
N LEU A 168 2.78 9.44 -2.18
CA LEU A 168 3.25 10.45 -1.23
C LEU A 168 2.84 11.86 -1.65
N GLU A 169 2.94 12.16 -2.94
CA GLU A 169 2.44 13.39 -3.55
C GLU A 169 1.44 13.03 -4.66
N PRO A 170 0.38 13.85 -4.86
CA PRO A 170 0.06 15.07 -4.11
C PRO A 170 -0.51 14.78 -2.71
N LEU A 171 -0.33 15.72 -1.77
CA LEU A 171 -0.62 15.50 -0.34
C LEU A 171 -2.07 15.13 -0.07
N GLN A 172 -3.01 15.74 -0.78
CA GLN A 172 -4.45 15.53 -0.65
C GLN A 172 -4.95 14.20 -1.24
N ALA A 173 -4.17 13.54 -2.10
CA ALA A 173 -4.60 12.29 -2.71
C ALA A 173 -4.63 11.19 -1.66
N ASN A 174 -5.67 10.35 -1.71
CA ASN A 174 -5.67 9.12 -0.93
C ASN A 174 -4.54 8.20 -1.43
N PRO A 175 -3.90 7.45 -0.52
CA PRO A 175 -3.01 6.39 -0.93
C PRO A 175 -3.78 5.27 -1.61
N THR A 176 -3.06 4.40 -2.32
CA THR A 176 -3.65 3.17 -2.84
C THR A 176 -4.10 2.30 -1.66
N ILE A 177 -5.33 1.82 -1.72
CA ILE A 177 -5.98 1.10 -0.63
C ILE A 177 -6.45 -0.25 -1.13
N ILE A 178 -6.09 -1.30 -0.40
CA ILE A 178 -6.64 -2.65 -0.55
C ILE A 178 -7.40 -2.98 0.73
N GLY A 179 -8.71 -3.17 0.60
CA GLY A 179 -9.63 -3.51 1.68
C GLY A 179 -9.34 -4.88 2.30
N ASP A 180 -10.06 -5.17 3.39
CA ASP A 180 -9.89 -6.42 4.13
C ASP A 180 -10.33 -7.63 3.29
N ASN A 181 -9.64 -8.77 3.46
CA ASN A 181 -9.94 -10.06 2.83
C ASN A 181 -9.89 -10.04 1.29
N CYS A 182 -9.15 -9.11 0.70
CA CYS A 182 -8.92 -9.08 -0.74
C CYS A 182 -7.90 -10.12 -1.19
N PHE A 183 -8.15 -10.74 -2.33
CA PHE A 183 -7.15 -11.52 -3.07
C PHE A 183 -6.73 -10.76 -4.31
N ILE A 184 -5.43 -10.49 -4.46
CA ILE A 184 -4.86 -9.84 -5.64
C ILE A 184 -3.96 -10.85 -6.34
N GLY A 185 -4.39 -11.31 -7.52
CA GLY A 185 -3.71 -12.33 -8.31
C GLY A 185 -2.36 -11.86 -8.85
N ALA A 186 -1.50 -12.83 -9.15
CA ALA A 186 -0.11 -12.58 -9.54
C ALA A 186 0.00 -11.63 -10.74
N ARG A 187 1.04 -10.79 -10.73
CA ARG A 187 1.35 -9.81 -11.80
C ARG A 187 0.26 -8.76 -12.05
N SER A 188 -0.65 -8.58 -11.09
CA SER A 188 -1.59 -7.46 -11.11
C SER A 188 -0.97 -6.21 -10.48
N GLU A 189 -1.47 -5.06 -10.86
CA GLU A 189 -0.95 -3.76 -10.40
C GLU A 189 -2.13 -2.86 -10.05
N VAL A 190 -2.13 -2.25 -8.85
CA VAL A 190 -3.14 -1.30 -8.39
C VAL A 190 -2.43 -0.03 -7.94
N VAL A 191 -2.71 1.11 -8.55
CA VAL A 191 -1.88 2.33 -8.42
C VAL A 191 -2.70 3.61 -8.26
N GLU A 192 -2.02 4.73 -8.06
CA GLU A 192 -2.59 6.09 -8.19
C GLU A 192 -3.75 6.38 -7.22
N GLY A 193 -3.77 5.75 -6.04
CA GLY A 193 -4.83 5.99 -5.05
C GLY A 193 -6.13 5.24 -5.35
N VAL A 194 -6.08 4.24 -6.22
CA VAL A 194 -7.22 3.33 -6.43
C VAL A 194 -7.59 2.65 -5.11
N ILE A 195 -8.90 2.53 -4.88
CA ILE A 195 -9.48 1.83 -3.73
C ILE A 195 -10.08 0.52 -4.22
N VAL A 196 -9.51 -0.60 -3.77
CA VAL A 196 -10.15 -1.91 -3.87
C VAL A 196 -10.88 -2.16 -2.56
N GLU A 197 -12.21 -2.17 -2.58
CA GLU A 197 -13.01 -2.37 -1.37
C GLU A 197 -12.92 -3.81 -0.85
N ASP A 198 -13.50 -4.05 0.32
CA ASP A 198 -13.31 -5.29 1.06
C ASP A 198 -13.83 -6.53 0.29
N GLY A 199 -13.14 -7.65 0.43
CA GLY A 199 -13.54 -8.95 -0.13
C GLY A 199 -13.42 -9.08 -1.65
N CYS A 200 -12.71 -8.18 -2.35
CA CYS A 200 -12.53 -8.31 -3.79
C CYS A 200 -11.58 -9.45 -4.16
N VAL A 201 -11.84 -10.10 -5.30
CA VAL A 201 -10.97 -11.11 -5.90
C VAL A 201 -10.52 -10.60 -7.27
N ILE A 202 -9.30 -10.11 -7.34
CA ILE A 202 -8.67 -9.66 -8.58
C ILE A 202 -7.83 -10.81 -9.13
N SER A 203 -8.07 -11.22 -10.38
CA SER A 203 -7.32 -12.28 -11.04
C SER A 203 -5.89 -11.83 -11.39
N MET A 204 -5.14 -12.69 -12.08
CA MET A 204 -3.81 -12.36 -12.59
C MET A 204 -3.86 -11.31 -13.72
N GLY A 205 -2.83 -10.48 -13.83
CA GLY A 205 -2.66 -9.54 -14.95
C GLY A 205 -3.72 -8.44 -15.03
N VAL A 206 -4.27 -8.03 -13.89
CA VAL A 206 -5.23 -6.93 -13.80
C VAL A 206 -4.49 -5.65 -13.39
N PHE A 207 -4.59 -4.61 -14.21
CA PHE A 207 -3.85 -3.35 -14.07
C PHE A 207 -4.84 -2.20 -13.87
N ILE A 208 -4.91 -1.64 -12.67
CA ILE A 208 -5.90 -0.64 -12.28
C ILE A 208 -5.19 0.63 -11.79
N GLY A 209 -5.21 1.68 -12.61
CA GLY A 209 -4.94 3.06 -12.20
C GLY A 209 -6.18 3.92 -12.31
N GLN A 210 -6.03 5.24 -12.13
CA GLN A 210 -7.15 6.19 -12.23
C GLN A 210 -7.69 6.30 -13.67
N SER A 211 -6.89 5.94 -14.67
CA SER A 211 -7.28 5.92 -16.08
C SER A 211 -7.87 4.59 -16.56
N THR A 212 -7.80 3.53 -15.75
CA THR A 212 -8.31 2.21 -16.13
C THR A 212 -9.83 2.21 -16.07
N LYS A 213 -10.47 1.83 -17.18
CA LYS A 213 -11.90 1.49 -17.19
C LYS A 213 -12.13 0.20 -16.42
N ILE A 214 -13.02 0.24 -15.44
CA ILE A 214 -13.48 -0.94 -14.70
C ILE A 214 -14.93 -1.19 -15.15
N TYR A 215 -15.11 -2.12 -16.08
CA TYR A 215 -16.41 -2.42 -16.69
C TYR A 215 -17.15 -3.49 -15.90
N ASP A 216 -18.38 -3.21 -15.47
CA ASP A 216 -19.27 -4.19 -14.86
C ASP A 216 -20.07 -4.90 -15.96
N ARG A 217 -19.84 -6.20 -16.16
CA ARG A 217 -20.52 -6.95 -17.23
C ARG A 217 -21.99 -7.19 -16.95
N GLU A 218 -22.41 -7.18 -15.68
CA GLU A 218 -23.79 -7.44 -15.29
C GLU A 218 -24.66 -6.20 -15.55
N THR A 219 -24.13 -5.01 -15.30
CA THR A 219 -24.87 -3.73 -15.42
C THR A 219 -24.54 -2.94 -16.68
N GLY A 220 -23.38 -3.18 -17.28
CA GLY A 220 -22.82 -2.36 -18.36
C GLY A 220 -22.20 -1.03 -17.91
N GLU A 221 -22.11 -0.78 -16.60
CA GLU A 221 -21.52 0.45 -16.06
C GLU A 221 -19.98 0.45 -16.16
N ILE A 222 -19.39 1.65 -16.17
CA ILE A 222 -17.94 1.82 -16.14
C ILE A 222 -17.57 2.64 -14.91
N HIS A 223 -16.81 2.03 -14.01
CA HIS A 223 -16.20 2.67 -12.84
C HIS A 223 -14.75 3.09 -13.15
N TYR A 224 -14.25 4.02 -12.33
CA TYR A 224 -12.84 4.46 -12.33
C TYR A 224 -12.39 4.66 -10.89
N GLY A 225 -11.13 4.36 -10.58
CA GLY A 225 -10.54 4.68 -9.28
C GLY A 225 -11.03 3.82 -8.10
N ARG A 226 -12.10 3.04 -8.26
CA ARG A 226 -12.69 2.22 -7.19
C ARG A 226 -13.23 0.90 -7.72
N VAL A 227 -12.85 -0.19 -7.08
CA VAL A 227 -13.42 -1.53 -7.29
C VAL A 227 -14.40 -1.80 -6.13
N PRO A 228 -15.71 -1.94 -6.40
CA PRO A 228 -16.72 -2.16 -5.36
C PRO A 228 -16.51 -3.46 -4.57
N ALA A 229 -16.99 -3.48 -3.32
CA ALA A 229 -16.82 -4.61 -2.42
C ALA A 229 -17.35 -5.93 -3.02
N GLY A 230 -16.62 -7.02 -2.76
CA GLY A 230 -16.99 -8.35 -3.24
C GLY A 230 -16.86 -8.55 -4.76
N SER A 231 -16.32 -7.59 -5.52
CA SER A 231 -16.13 -7.76 -6.96
C SER A 231 -15.11 -8.86 -7.29
N VAL A 232 -15.46 -9.73 -8.23
CA VAL A 232 -14.54 -10.64 -8.90
C VAL A 232 -14.12 -9.99 -10.21
N VAL A 233 -12.83 -9.71 -10.38
CA VAL A 233 -12.30 -8.88 -11.47
C VAL A 233 -11.28 -9.66 -12.29
N VAL A 234 -11.42 -9.60 -13.61
CA VAL A 234 -10.45 -10.15 -14.58
C VAL A 234 -9.98 -9.10 -15.58
N SER A 235 -8.88 -9.37 -16.26
CA SER A 235 -8.46 -8.57 -17.41
C SER A 235 -9.42 -8.79 -18.59
N GLY A 236 -9.77 -7.73 -19.29
CA GLY A 236 -10.57 -7.82 -20.51
C GLY A 236 -10.27 -6.68 -21.48
N SER A 237 -11.16 -6.50 -22.46
CA SER A 237 -11.06 -5.39 -23.39
C SER A 237 -12.43 -4.92 -23.84
N LEU A 238 -12.57 -3.61 -24.06
CA LEU A 238 -13.76 -3.01 -24.64
C LEU A 238 -13.53 -2.73 -26.13
N PRO A 239 -14.43 -3.13 -27.03
CA PRO A 239 -14.28 -2.87 -28.45
C PRO A 239 -14.41 -1.37 -28.76
N SER A 240 -13.67 -0.90 -29.75
CA SER A 240 -13.82 0.46 -30.28
C SER A 240 -15.14 0.60 -31.03
N LYS A 241 -15.63 1.85 -31.16
CA LYS A 241 -16.86 2.14 -31.90
C LYS A 241 -16.84 1.68 -33.36
N CYS A 242 -15.64 1.59 -33.97
CA CYS A 242 -15.47 1.11 -35.34
C CYS A 242 -15.24 -0.41 -35.44
N GLY A 243 -15.19 -1.13 -34.31
CA GLY A 243 -15.02 -2.59 -34.26
C GLY A 243 -13.65 -3.11 -34.68
N LYS A 244 -12.68 -2.24 -35.00
CA LYS A 244 -11.38 -2.65 -35.56
C LYS A 244 -10.33 -3.05 -34.53
N TYR A 245 -10.53 -2.64 -33.28
CA TYR A 245 -9.58 -2.86 -32.19
C TYR A 245 -10.33 -2.83 -30.87
N SER A 246 -9.72 -3.36 -29.83
CA SER A 246 -10.17 -3.21 -28.46
C SER A 246 -9.09 -2.55 -27.61
N LEU A 247 -9.51 -1.93 -26.52
CA LEU A 247 -8.61 -1.35 -25.53
C LEU A 247 -8.79 -2.07 -24.21
N TYR A 248 -7.69 -2.21 -23.47
CA TYR A 248 -7.66 -2.85 -22.17
C TYR A 248 -8.67 -2.24 -21.20
N CYS A 249 -9.30 -3.09 -20.39
CA CYS A 249 -10.09 -2.71 -19.23
C CYS A 249 -10.02 -3.81 -18.16
N ALA A 250 -10.28 -3.45 -16.91
CA ALA A 250 -10.64 -4.42 -15.89
C ALA A 250 -12.14 -4.73 -16.03
N VAL A 251 -12.55 -5.99 -15.85
CA VAL A 251 -13.94 -6.41 -15.97
C VAL A 251 -14.39 -7.04 -14.66
N ILE A 252 -15.40 -6.46 -14.02
CA ILE A 252 -16.15 -7.10 -12.94
C ILE A 252 -17.05 -8.14 -13.59
N VAL A 253 -16.79 -9.42 -13.30
CA VAL A 253 -17.53 -10.55 -13.88
C VAL A 253 -18.66 -11.04 -12.99
N LYS A 254 -18.57 -10.79 -11.68
CA LYS A 254 -19.63 -11.04 -10.70
C LYS A 254 -19.31 -10.32 -9.39
N LYS A 255 -20.30 -10.28 -8.50
CA LYS A 255 -20.15 -9.84 -7.11
C LYS A 255 -20.46 -10.98 -6.17
N VAL A 256 -19.61 -11.19 -5.17
CA VAL A 256 -19.76 -12.26 -4.17
C VAL A 256 -19.88 -11.66 -2.77
N ASP A 257 -20.70 -12.29 -1.94
CA ASP A 257 -20.81 -11.92 -0.54
C ASP A 257 -19.70 -12.56 0.32
N ALA A 258 -19.51 -12.04 1.53
CA ALA A 258 -18.50 -12.55 2.48
C ALA A 258 -18.71 -14.02 2.84
N LYS A 259 -19.96 -14.51 2.82
CA LYS A 259 -20.31 -15.90 3.14
C LYS A 259 -19.86 -16.86 2.04
N THR A 260 -19.94 -16.43 0.79
CA THR A 260 -19.51 -17.17 -0.39
C THR A 260 -17.99 -17.20 -0.47
N LEU A 261 -17.32 -16.07 -0.23
CA LEU A 261 -15.85 -15.98 -0.15
C LEU A 261 -15.25 -16.93 0.89
N GLY A 262 -15.87 -17.08 2.06
CA GLY A 262 -15.39 -17.99 3.10
C GLY A 262 -15.63 -19.48 2.83
N LYS A 263 -16.49 -19.84 1.87
CA LYS A 263 -16.87 -21.23 1.57
C LYS A 263 -16.32 -21.75 0.26
N VAL A 264 -16.17 -20.86 -0.73
CA VAL A 264 -15.79 -21.18 -2.10
C VAL A 264 -14.33 -20.82 -2.29
N GLY A 265 -13.51 -21.77 -2.72
CA GLY A 265 -12.10 -21.51 -2.97
C GLY A 265 -11.91 -20.47 -4.09
N ILE A 266 -10.87 -19.62 -3.98
CA ILE A 266 -10.55 -18.59 -5.00
C ILE A 266 -10.50 -19.19 -6.42
N ASN A 267 -9.92 -20.38 -6.57
CA ASN A 267 -9.85 -21.09 -7.85
C ASN A 267 -11.23 -21.44 -8.44
N GLU A 268 -12.21 -21.74 -7.59
CA GLU A 268 -13.57 -22.07 -8.02
C GLU A 268 -14.34 -20.81 -8.41
N LEU A 269 -14.16 -19.70 -7.67
CA LEU A 269 -14.69 -18.39 -8.06
C LEU A 269 -14.19 -17.94 -9.43
N LEU A 270 -12.92 -18.17 -9.74
CA LEU A 270 -12.31 -17.80 -11.02
C LEU A 270 -12.60 -18.79 -12.16
N ARG A 271 -13.02 -20.03 -11.89
CA ARG A 271 -13.39 -21.00 -12.95
C ARG A 271 -14.85 -20.85 -13.39
N SER A 272 -15.72 -20.46 -12.46
CA SER A 272 -17.15 -20.19 -12.72
C SER A 272 -17.39 -18.80 -13.33
N ILE A 273 -16.52 -18.34 -14.23
CA ILE A 273 -16.64 -17.03 -14.89
C ILE A 273 -17.56 -17.10 -16.12
N GLU A 274 -17.62 -18.26 -16.79
CA GLU A 274 -18.40 -18.44 -18.02
C GLU A 274 -19.89 -18.77 -17.79
N GLU A 275 -20.26 -19.04 -16.54
CA GLU A 275 -21.67 -19.07 -16.09
C GLU A 275 -22.16 -17.65 -15.74
#